data_AF-A0A2D4MM01-F1
#
_entry.id   AF-A0A2D4MM01-F1
#
_cell.length_a   1.000
_cell.length_b   1.000
_cell.length_c   1.000
_cell.angle_alpha   90.00
_cell.angle_beta   90.00
_cell.angle_gamma   90.00
#
_symmetry.space_group_name_H-M   'P 1'
#
loop_
_entity.id
_entity.type
_entity.pdbx_description
1 polymer ?
#
loop_
_entity_poly.entity_id
_entity_poly.type
_entity_poly.pdbx_seq_one_letter_code
_entity_poly.pdbx_strand_id
1 'polypeptide(L)'
;TDSGLQSSNHINRVVSHPTLPVTITAHEDRHIKFFDNKTGKMIHSMVAHLDAVTSLAVDPNGIYLMSGSHDCSIRLWNLDSKTCVQEITAHRKKLDESIYDVAFHPSKAYIASAGADALAKVFV
;
A
#
# COMPACT_ATOMS: atom_id res chain seq x y z
N THR A 1 24.29 -19.97 15.52
CA THR A 1 23.01 -20.54 15.05
C THR A 1 22.23 -19.40 14.45
N ASP A 2 22.04 -19.48 13.15
CA ASP A 2 21.55 -18.41 12.28
C ASP A 2 20.11 -18.03 12.67
N SER A 3 19.96 -16.95 13.45
CA SER A 3 18.65 -16.37 13.74
C SER A 3 18.22 -15.56 12.53
N GLY A 4 17.91 -16.26 11.43
CA GLY A 4 17.23 -15.68 10.29
C GLY A 4 15.96 -15.02 10.82
N LEU A 5 15.89 -13.68 10.73
CA LEU A 5 14.71 -12.91 11.10
C LEU A 5 13.49 -13.58 10.47
N GLN A 6 12.59 -14.09 11.31
CA GLN A 6 11.22 -14.38 10.87
C GLN A 6 10.69 -13.07 10.30
N SER A 7 10.58 -12.96 8.97
CA SER A 7 9.89 -11.84 8.35
C SER A 7 8.47 -11.86 8.91
N SER A 8 8.09 -10.81 9.65
CA SER A 8 6.73 -10.65 10.15
C SER A 8 5.77 -10.77 8.96
N ASN A 9 5.00 -11.85 8.92
CA ASN A 9 3.95 -12.06 7.91
C ASN A 9 2.65 -11.34 8.31
N HIS A 10 2.74 -10.33 9.18
CA HIS A 10 1.59 -9.57 9.60
C HIS A 10 1.06 -8.74 8.42
N ILE A 11 -0.23 -8.90 8.15
CA ILE A 11 -0.94 -8.23 7.07
C ILE A 11 -1.73 -7.07 7.66
N ASN A 12 -1.38 -5.86 7.26
CA ASN A 12 -2.01 -4.62 7.73
C ASN A 12 -3.30 -4.30 6.95
N ARG A 13 -3.32 -4.64 5.65
CA ARG A 13 -4.47 -4.37 4.78
C ARG A 13 -4.57 -5.39 3.66
N VAL A 14 -5.80 -5.69 3.27
CA VAL A 14 -6.17 -6.55 2.14
C VAL A 14 -7.12 -5.75 1.25
N VAL A 15 -6.86 -5.73 -0.06
CA VAL A 15 -7.76 -5.15 -1.07
C VAL A 15 -7.86 -6.11 -2.26
N SER A 16 -9.01 -6.13 -2.92
CA SER A 16 -9.18 -6.87 -4.18
C SER A 16 -9.06 -5.91 -5.36
N HIS A 17 -8.46 -6.38 -6.44
CA HIS A 17 -8.55 -5.69 -7.71
C HIS A 17 -10.04 -5.65 -8.15
N PRO A 18 -10.56 -4.52 -8.68
CA PRO A 18 -12.00 -4.37 -8.98
C PRO A 18 -12.52 -5.34 -10.04
N THR A 19 -11.70 -5.71 -11.03
CA THR A 19 -12.09 -6.59 -12.14
C THR A 19 -11.31 -7.91 -12.24
N LEU A 20 -10.00 -7.92 -11.97
CA LEU A 20 -9.15 -9.11 -12.01
C LEU A 20 -9.29 -9.97 -10.75
N PRO A 21 -9.15 -11.31 -10.84
CA PRO A 21 -9.21 -12.21 -9.69
C PRO A 21 -7.90 -12.18 -8.87
N VAL A 22 -7.51 -10.99 -8.40
CA VAL A 22 -6.27 -10.73 -7.68
C VAL A 22 -6.56 -10.06 -6.35
N THR A 23 -5.96 -10.58 -5.28
CA THR A 23 -5.93 -9.95 -3.96
C THR A 23 -4.55 -9.34 -3.72
N ILE A 24 -4.52 -8.15 -3.15
CA ILE A 24 -3.31 -7.36 -2.88
C ILE A 24 -3.26 -7.10 -1.37
N THR A 25 -2.08 -7.24 -0.79
CA THR A 25 -1.90 -7.20 0.66
C THR A 25 -0.72 -6.33 1.06
N ALA A 26 -0.88 -5.56 2.13
CA ALA A 26 0.13 -4.72 2.74
C ALA A 26 0.74 -5.42 3.95
N HIS A 27 2.06 -5.37 4.09
CA HIS A 27 2.78 -6.14 5.11
C HIS A 27 3.68 -5.26 5.98
N GLU A 28 3.87 -5.70 7.23
CA GLU A 28 4.87 -5.15 8.15
C GLU A 28 6.31 -5.28 7.61
N ASP A 29 6.58 -6.31 6.81
CA ASP A 29 7.90 -6.55 6.19
C ASP A 29 8.22 -5.60 5.01
N ARG A 30 7.47 -4.49 4.87
CA ARG A 30 7.60 -3.45 3.83
C ARG A 30 7.15 -3.87 2.44
N HIS A 31 6.59 -5.08 2.29
CA HIS A 31 6.16 -5.58 1.00
C HIS A 31 4.69 -5.29 0.70
N ILE A 32 4.41 -5.26 -0.60
CA ILE A 32 3.08 -5.50 -1.15
C ILE A 32 3.12 -6.84 -1.87
N LYS A 33 2.19 -7.74 -1.51
CA LYS A 33 2.10 -9.09 -2.09
C LYS A 33 0.78 -9.27 -2.82
N PHE A 34 0.82 -9.96 -3.95
CA PHE A 34 -0.30 -10.21 -4.85
C PHE A 34 -0.58 -11.70 -4.90
N PHE A 35 -1.86 -12.07 -4.84
CA PHE A 35 -2.33 -13.45 -4.81
C PHE A 35 -3.38 -13.68 -5.88
N ASP A 36 -3.31 -14.82 -6.55
CA ASP A 36 -4.37 -15.29 -7.44
C ASP A 36 -5.51 -15.85 -6.59
N ASN A 37 -6.72 -15.31 -6.78
CA ASN A 37 -7.88 -15.65 -5.95
C ASN A 37 -8.43 -17.06 -6.23
N LYS A 38 -8.09 -17.68 -7.37
CA LYS A 38 -8.58 -19.01 -7.73
C LYS A 38 -7.74 -20.10 -7.07
N THR A 39 -6.43 -19.89 -7.01
CA THR A 39 -5.44 -20.87 -6.54
C THR A 39 -4.95 -20.58 -5.13
N GLY A 40 -5.15 -19.35 -4.62
CA GLY A 40 -4.61 -18.89 -3.35
C GLY A 40 -3.10 -18.71 -3.35
N LYS A 41 -2.43 -18.83 -4.51
CA LYS A 41 -0.97 -18.72 -4.61
C LYS A 41 -0.52 -17.27 -4.75
N MET A 42 0.60 -16.94 -4.12
CA MET A 42 1.28 -15.67 -4.37
C MET A 42 1.80 -15.65 -5.80
N ILE A 43 1.44 -14.62 -6.56
CA ILE A 43 1.83 -14.44 -7.97
C ILE A 43 2.84 -13.31 -8.16
N HIS A 44 2.95 -12.39 -7.21
CA HIS A 44 3.94 -11.32 -7.21
C HIS A 44 4.20 -10.79 -5.80
N SER A 45 5.39 -10.23 -5.58
CA SER A 45 5.78 -9.54 -4.34
C SER A 45 6.77 -8.44 -4.68
N MET A 46 6.65 -7.29 -4.03
CA MET A 46 7.56 -6.17 -4.21
C MET A 46 7.87 -5.50 -2.87
N VAL A 47 9.13 -5.10 -2.67
CA VAL A 47 9.51 -4.19 -1.59
C VAL A 47 8.96 -2.81 -1.96
N ALA A 48 7.90 -2.38 -1.28
CA ALA A 48 7.16 -1.20 -1.68
C ALA A 48 7.67 0.07 -1.00
N HIS A 49 8.11 -0.03 0.26
CA HIS A 49 8.44 1.09 1.13
C HIS A 49 9.72 0.83 1.95
N LEU A 50 10.19 1.86 2.65
CA LEU A 50 11.35 1.74 3.55
C LEU A 50 10.98 1.25 4.95
N ASP A 51 9.69 1.30 5.29
CA ASP A 51 9.09 0.87 6.56
C ASP A 51 7.74 0.17 6.26
N ALA A 52 7.05 -0.33 7.29
CA ALA A 52 5.81 -1.11 7.17
C ALA A 52 4.80 -0.47 6.21
N VAL A 53 4.16 -1.28 5.36
CA VAL A 53 3.06 -0.81 4.50
C VAL A 53 1.77 -0.94 5.31
N THR A 54 1.14 0.18 5.61
CA THR A 54 0.03 0.24 6.57
C THR A 54 -1.33 0.21 5.91
N SER A 55 -1.43 0.72 4.70
CA SER A 55 -2.70 0.93 4.01
C SER A 55 -2.55 0.78 2.50
N LEU A 56 -3.66 0.42 1.86
CA LEU A 56 -3.81 0.26 0.42
C LEU A 56 -5.18 0.77 -0.01
N ALA A 57 -5.22 1.35 -1.20
CA ALA A 57 -6.43 1.58 -1.96
C ALA A 57 -6.17 1.25 -3.43
N VAL A 58 -7.16 0.69 -4.13
CA VAL A 58 -7.12 0.48 -5.58
C VAL A 58 -8.04 1.50 -6.21
N ASP A 59 -7.64 2.12 -7.31
CA ASP A 59 -8.53 3.03 -8.02
C ASP A 59 -9.73 2.27 -8.62
N PRO A 60 -10.87 2.92 -8.85
CA PRO A 60 -12.07 2.26 -9.35
C PRO A 60 -11.88 1.51 -10.68
N ASN A 61 -10.93 1.94 -11.52
CA ASN A 61 -10.65 1.30 -12.81
C ASN A 61 -9.64 0.15 -12.69
N GLY A 62 -8.97 -0.03 -11.55
CA GLY A 62 -7.97 -1.08 -11.33
C GLY A 62 -6.64 -0.84 -12.06
N ILE A 63 -6.37 0.39 -12.47
CA ILE A 63 -5.12 0.78 -13.15
C ILE A 63 -4.04 1.11 -12.12
N TYR A 64 -4.42 1.71 -10.99
CA TYR A 64 -3.51 2.19 -9.98
C TYR A 64 -3.79 1.59 -8.61
N LEU A 65 -2.71 1.36 -7.88
CA LEU A 65 -2.71 1.06 -6.46
C LEU A 65 -2.05 2.22 -5.74
N MET A 66 -2.62 2.67 -4.64
CA MET A 66 -1.98 3.59 -3.71
C MET A 66 -1.64 2.85 -2.42
N SER A 67 -0.46 3.11 -1.88
CA SER A 67 -0.02 2.58 -0.60
C SER A 67 0.40 3.69 0.34
N GLY A 68 0.20 3.49 1.64
CA GLY A 68 0.73 4.31 2.71
C GLY A 68 1.67 3.52 3.62
N SER A 69 2.63 4.21 4.25
CA SER A 69 3.65 3.56 5.09
C SER A 69 4.05 4.36 6.33
N HIS A 70 4.64 3.67 7.31
CA HIS A 70 5.35 4.30 8.42
C HIS A 70 6.60 5.10 8.00
N ASP A 71 7.09 4.95 6.76
CA ASP A 71 8.16 5.76 6.19
C ASP A 71 7.74 7.19 5.82
N CYS A 72 6.52 7.58 6.20
CA CYS A 72 5.91 8.89 5.97
C CYS A 72 5.48 9.16 4.53
N SER A 73 5.67 8.21 3.62
CA SER A 73 5.28 8.37 2.23
C SER A 73 3.95 7.68 1.91
N ILE A 74 3.26 8.25 0.93
CA ILE A 74 2.34 7.50 0.09
C ILE A 74 2.99 7.29 -1.28
N ARG A 75 2.70 6.14 -1.91
CA ARG A 75 3.20 5.80 -3.24
C ARG A 75 2.07 5.36 -4.14
N LEU A 76 2.11 5.80 -5.39
CA LEU A 76 1.19 5.42 -6.45
C LEU A 76 1.91 4.44 -7.38
N TRP A 77 1.26 3.33 -7.69
CA TRP A 77 1.81 2.23 -8.47
C TRP A 77 0.92 1.97 -9.67
N ASN A 78 1.51 1.80 -10.85
CA ASN A 78 0.78 1.21 -11.98
C ASN A 78 0.65 -0.29 -11.74
N LEU A 79 -0.59 -0.79 -11.73
CA LEU A 79 -0.89 -2.18 -11.42
C LEU A 79 -0.53 -3.15 -12.53
N ASP A 80 -0.40 -2.73 -13.78
CA ASP A 80 0.02 -3.61 -14.87
C ASP A 80 1.54 -3.81 -14.83
N SER A 81 2.30 -2.71 -14.92
CA SER A 81 3.76 -2.73 -14.93
C SER A 81 4.41 -3.00 -13.57
N LYS A 82 3.65 -2.90 -12.47
CA LYS A 82 4.15 -3.01 -11.08
C LYS A 82 5.25 -2.00 -10.75
N THR A 83 5.20 -0.81 -11.37
CA THR A 83 6.19 0.25 -11.14
C THR A 83 5.60 1.39 -10.31
N CYS A 84 6.39 1.93 -9.39
CA CYS A 84 6.07 3.18 -8.69
C CYS A 84 6.08 4.32 -9.71
N VAL A 85 4.97 5.03 -9.85
CA VAL A 85 4.84 6.19 -10.75
C VAL A 85 4.97 7.51 -9.99
N GLN A 86 4.70 7.51 -8.69
CA GLN A 86 4.81 8.70 -7.85
C GLN A 86 5.04 8.33 -6.39
N GLU A 87 5.90 9.10 -5.74
CA GLU A 87 6.16 9.04 -4.31
C GLU A 87 5.95 10.43 -3.69
N ILE A 88 5.24 10.49 -2.56
CA ILE A 88 4.93 11.73 -1.87
C ILE A 88 5.18 11.54 -0.38
N THR A 89 6.09 12.31 0.21
CA THR A 89 6.20 12.43 1.67
C THR A 89 4.99 13.20 2.20
N ALA A 90 4.00 12.46 2.72
CA ALA A 90 2.67 12.99 2.98
C ALA A 90 2.48 13.44 4.42
N HIS A 91 2.99 12.74 5.43
CA HIS A 91 2.72 13.04 6.85
C HIS A 91 4.00 13.05 7.68
N ARG A 92 3.96 13.61 8.89
CA ARG A 92 5.08 13.53 9.84
C ARG A 92 4.92 12.30 10.75
N LYS A 93 6.01 11.59 11.00
CA LYS A 93 6.04 10.46 11.95
C LYS A 93 5.72 10.96 13.36
N LYS A 94 4.86 10.23 14.08
CA LYS A 94 4.58 10.43 15.50
C LYS A 94 4.74 9.08 16.19
N LEU A 95 5.72 8.98 17.09
CA LEU A 95 6.21 7.69 17.61
C LEU A 95 6.75 6.84 16.45
N ASP A 96 6.20 5.65 16.23
CA ASP A 96 6.57 4.72 15.17
C ASP A 96 5.58 4.69 14.00
N GLU A 97 4.53 5.51 14.05
CA GLU A 97 3.45 5.51 13.06
C GLU A 97 3.46 6.80 12.22
N SER A 98 2.98 6.71 10.98
CA SER A 98 2.87 7.89 10.10
C SER A 98 1.58 7.90 9.28
N ILE A 99 1.38 6.95 8.36
CA ILE A 99 0.16 6.87 7.55
C ILE A 99 -0.81 5.84 8.13
N TYR A 100 -2.06 6.24 8.36
CA TYR A 100 -3.14 5.37 8.82
C TYR A 100 -4.02 4.86 7.68
N ASP A 101 -4.35 5.73 6.71
CA ASP A 101 -5.15 5.31 5.58
C ASP A 101 -4.88 6.13 4.31
N VAL A 102 -5.27 5.55 3.18
CA VAL A 102 -5.19 6.15 1.85
C VAL A 102 -6.48 5.85 1.07
N ALA A 103 -6.92 6.76 0.20
CA ALA A 103 -8.14 6.58 -0.60
C ALA A 103 -8.07 7.25 -1.97
N PHE A 104 -8.70 6.62 -2.97
CA PHE A 104 -9.01 7.26 -4.25
C PHE A 104 -10.41 7.88 -4.19
N HIS A 105 -10.58 9.04 -4.83
CA HIS A 105 -11.91 9.54 -5.15
C HIS A 105 -12.55 8.64 -6.22
N PRO A 106 -13.87 8.33 -6.15
CA PRO A 106 -14.50 7.35 -7.04
C PRO A 106 -14.59 7.75 -8.52
N SER A 107 -14.38 9.02 -8.87
CA SER A 107 -14.52 9.51 -10.25
C SER A 107 -13.60 10.66 -10.67
N LYS A 108 -12.80 11.20 -9.75
CA LYS A 108 -11.95 12.38 -10.00
C LYS A 108 -10.52 11.96 -9.72
N ALA A 109 -9.56 12.66 -10.33
CA ALA A 109 -8.14 12.43 -10.11
C ALA A 109 -7.65 12.95 -8.74
N TYR A 110 -8.41 12.69 -7.67
CA TYR A 110 -8.03 13.03 -6.31
C TYR A 110 -7.63 11.79 -5.55
N ILE A 111 -6.55 11.91 -4.80
CA ILE A 111 -6.12 10.92 -3.82
C ILE A 111 -6.07 11.59 -2.44
N ALA A 112 -6.28 10.81 -1.40
CA ALA A 112 -6.26 11.29 -0.03
C ALA A 112 -5.44 10.36 0.87
N SER A 113 -4.90 10.94 1.94
CA SER A 113 -4.21 10.22 3.01
C SER A 113 -4.59 10.79 4.37
N ALA A 114 -4.53 9.96 5.40
CA ALA A 114 -4.68 10.36 6.80
C ALA A 114 -3.53 9.82 7.63
N GLY A 115 -3.03 10.60 8.59
CA GLY A 115 -1.83 10.24 9.34
C GLY A 115 -1.82 10.60 10.82
N ALA A 116 -0.79 10.12 11.52
CA ALA A 116 -0.58 10.26 12.95
C ALA A 116 -0.32 11.72 13.40
N ASP A 117 -0.02 12.60 12.44
CA ASP A 117 0.08 14.05 12.64
C ASP A 117 -1.28 14.77 12.77
N ALA A 118 -2.38 13.99 12.92
CA ALA A 118 -3.75 14.47 13.06
C ALA A 118 -4.28 15.25 11.85
N LEU A 119 -3.68 15.03 10.67
CA LEU A 119 -4.13 15.61 9.42
C LEU A 119 -4.70 14.56 8.48
N ALA A 120 -5.69 14.98 7.68
CA ALA A 120 -6.01 14.38 6.41
C ALA A 120 -5.56 15.32 5.29
N LYS A 121 -4.99 14.77 4.23
CA LYS A 121 -4.51 15.52 3.06
C LYS A 121 -5.20 15.01 1.81
N VAL A 122 -5.55 15.92 0.92
CA VAL A 122 -6.09 15.64 -0.41
C VAL A 122 -5.13 16.21 -1.44
N PHE A 123 -4.78 15.41 -2.44
CA PHE A 123 -3.91 15.77 -3.54
C PHE A 123 -4.73 15.81 -4.82
N VAL A 124 -4.47 16.81 -5.65
CA VAL A 124 -5.22 17.14 -6.87
C VAL A 124 -4.34 17.17 -8.10
#